data_AF-A0A842T455-F1
#
_entry.id   AF-A0A842T455-F1
#
_cell.length_a   1.000
_cell.length_b   1.000
_cell.length_c   1.000
_cell.angle_alpha   90.00
_cell.angle_beta   90.00
_cell.angle_gamma   90.00
#
_symmetry.space_group_name_H-M   'P 1'
#
loop_
_entity.id
_entity.type
_entity.pdbx_description
1 polymer ?
#
loop_
_entity_poly.entity_id
_entity_poly.type
_entity_poly.pdbx_seq_one_letter_code
_entity_poly.pdbx_strand_id
1 'polypeptide(L)'
;MRDIDKIRLKMKENSEEIIENIPQIEIDLYNFIQNQFQKLNKNPIHKKFKKVFKVFYGQGINFIQNYFDTLFDSRLNKRIRKIDNIIDLKSIFEEILDSFYGDSGKNQYSYTSKLIHTINTNFPIYDSNVKEVFGFKSYYDCQLRRKEFFDNVYKKIYKTYSQIIEKNLIKEIVEKFSKERDVSKLNSIKKIDFLFWGMGKFIKKNKEMV
;
A
#
# COMPACT_ATOMS: atom_id res chain seq x y z
N MET A 1 -12.85 4.15 13.75
CA MET A 1 -12.58 4.09 12.31
C MET A 1 -13.34 5.22 11.63
N ARG A 2 -12.70 5.96 10.73
CA ARG A 2 -13.35 7.03 9.97
C ARG A 2 -14.15 6.44 8.81
N ASP A 3 -15.33 7.02 8.55
CA ASP A 3 -16.10 6.73 7.35
C ASP A 3 -15.53 7.46 6.12
N ILE A 4 -16.04 7.09 4.94
CA ILE A 4 -15.54 7.61 3.66
C ILE A 4 -15.84 9.09 3.47
N ASP A 5 -16.94 9.60 4.02
CA ASP A 5 -17.34 11.00 3.88
C ASP A 5 -16.46 11.92 4.71
N LYS A 6 -16.11 11.51 5.94
CA LYS A 6 -15.14 12.21 6.78
C LYS A 6 -13.75 12.22 6.16
N ILE A 7 -13.33 11.11 5.55
CA ILE A 7 -12.05 11.05 4.83
C ILE A 7 -12.07 12.02 3.64
N ARG A 8 -13.13 11.98 2.82
CA ARG A 8 -13.31 12.83 1.65
C ARG A 8 -13.31 14.32 2.01
N LEU A 9 -14.09 14.72 3.01
CA LEU A 9 -14.20 16.10 3.44
C LEU A 9 -12.84 16.63 3.90
N LYS A 10 -12.17 15.89 4.80
CA LYS A 10 -10.85 16.28 5.31
C LYS A 10 -9.80 16.33 4.20
N MET A 11 -9.84 15.40 3.23
CA MET A 11 -8.94 15.43 2.08
C MET A 11 -9.18 16.65 1.20
N LYS A 12 -10.44 17.05 1.00
CA LYS A 12 -10.81 18.23 0.21
C LYS A 12 -10.28 19.51 0.87
N GLU A 13 -10.55 19.69 2.16
CA GLU A 13 -10.14 20.86 2.94
C GLU A 13 -8.63 21.06 3.00
N ASN A 14 -7.86 19.97 2.95
CA ASN A 14 -6.41 20.00 3.15
C ASN A 14 -5.63 19.50 1.92
N SER A 15 -6.23 19.58 0.73
CA SER A 15 -5.69 18.95 -0.49
C SER A 15 -4.29 19.41 -0.87
N GLU A 16 -3.97 20.69 -0.64
CA GLU A 16 -2.65 21.29 -0.93
C GLU A 16 -1.56 20.65 -0.08
N GLU A 17 -1.66 20.74 1.25
CA GLU A 17 -0.67 20.16 2.15
C GLU A 17 -0.57 18.63 2.00
N ILE A 18 -1.69 17.95 1.69
CA ILE A 18 -1.69 16.51 1.41
C ILE A 18 -0.85 16.19 0.16
N ILE A 19 -0.97 16.96 -0.92
CA ILE A 19 -0.22 16.77 -2.15
C ILE A 19 1.26 17.17 -1.97
N GLU A 20 1.55 18.23 -1.22
CA GLU A 20 2.91 18.63 -0.84
C GLU A 20 3.66 17.53 -0.10
N ASN A 21 2.97 16.75 0.74
CA ASN A 21 3.53 15.60 1.45
C ASN A 21 3.92 14.39 0.55
N ILE A 22 3.64 14.49 -0.76
CA ILE A 22 3.94 13.48 -1.78
C ILE A 22 4.93 14.09 -2.78
N PRO A 23 6.25 14.08 -2.48
CA PRO A 23 7.23 14.64 -3.40
C PRO A 23 7.41 13.75 -4.63
N GLN A 24 7.76 14.36 -5.77
CA GLN A 24 7.92 13.65 -7.06
C GLN A 24 8.89 12.47 -6.97
N ILE A 25 9.96 12.60 -6.18
CA ILE A 25 10.96 11.54 -5.99
C ILE A 25 10.33 10.23 -5.48
N GLU A 26 9.30 10.27 -4.63
CA GLU A 26 8.64 9.06 -4.14
C GLU A 26 7.84 8.36 -5.25
N ILE A 27 7.24 9.14 -6.15
CA ILE A 27 6.54 8.62 -7.33
C ILE A 27 7.54 8.00 -8.30
N ASP A 28 8.69 8.64 -8.51
CA ASP A 28 9.75 8.14 -9.39
C ASP A 28 10.39 6.85 -8.85
N LEU A 29 10.62 6.77 -7.53
CA LEU A 29 11.11 5.56 -6.86
C LEU A 29 10.09 4.41 -6.99
N TYR A 30 8.80 4.69 -6.79
CA TYR A 30 7.73 3.70 -7.03
C TYR A 30 7.72 3.21 -8.48
N ASN A 31 7.75 4.13 -9.45
CA ASN A 31 7.78 3.79 -10.87
C ASN A 31 9.03 2.96 -11.23
N PHE A 32 10.18 3.31 -10.66
CA PHE A 32 11.40 2.51 -10.80
C PHE A 32 11.18 1.09 -10.26
N ILE A 33 10.59 0.93 -9.07
CA ILE A 33 10.33 -0.38 -8.47
C ILE A 33 9.43 -1.22 -9.37
N GLN A 34 8.32 -0.66 -9.84
CA GLN A 34 7.37 -1.36 -10.72
C GLN A 34 8.02 -1.76 -12.05
N ASN A 35 8.77 -0.84 -12.66
CA ASN A 35 9.48 -1.11 -13.91
C ASN A 35 10.54 -2.19 -13.76
N GLN A 36 11.30 -2.20 -12.65
CA GLN A 36 12.27 -3.26 -12.38
C GLN A 36 11.57 -4.59 -12.16
N PHE A 37 10.51 -4.62 -11.34
CA PHE A 37 9.76 -5.85 -11.08
C PHE A 37 9.16 -6.45 -12.36
N GLN A 38 8.60 -5.65 -13.26
CA GLN A 38 8.06 -6.14 -14.54
C GLN A 38 9.14 -6.68 -15.50
N LYS A 39 10.34 -6.12 -15.48
CA LYS A 39 11.46 -6.56 -16.34
C LYS A 39 12.18 -7.79 -15.81
N LEU A 40 12.16 -8.00 -14.49
CA LEU A 40 12.89 -9.07 -13.84
C LEU A 40 12.10 -10.37 -13.90
N ASN A 41 12.60 -11.32 -14.70
CA ASN A 41 12.05 -12.68 -14.76
C ASN A 41 12.78 -13.68 -13.83
N LYS A 42 13.94 -13.33 -13.25
CA LYS A 42 14.78 -14.24 -12.45
C LYS A 42 15.72 -13.52 -11.46
N ASN A 43 16.19 -14.29 -10.47
CA ASN A 43 17.33 -13.99 -9.58
C ASN A 43 18.67 -14.23 -10.32
N PRO A 44 19.79 -13.55 -9.98
CA PRO A 44 19.94 -12.64 -8.85
C PRO A 44 19.39 -11.24 -9.11
N ILE A 45 18.69 -10.69 -8.12
CA ILE A 45 18.16 -9.33 -8.15
C ILE A 45 19.27 -8.30 -8.02
N HIS A 46 19.29 -7.29 -8.91
CA HIS A 46 20.28 -6.20 -8.88
C HIS A 46 20.31 -5.46 -7.54
N LYS A 47 21.51 -5.21 -7.01
CA LYS A 47 21.75 -4.48 -5.74
C LYS A 47 21.05 -3.11 -5.69
N LYS A 48 21.02 -2.37 -6.82
CA LYS A 48 20.34 -1.08 -6.94
C LYS A 48 18.83 -1.22 -6.68
N PHE A 49 18.19 -2.23 -7.25
CA PHE A 49 16.77 -2.48 -7.02
C PHE A 49 16.50 -2.83 -5.54
N LYS A 50 17.28 -3.73 -4.94
CA LYS A 50 17.16 -4.02 -3.50
C LYS A 50 17.29 -2.77 -2.63
N LYS A 51 18.24 -1.87 -2.94
CA LYS A 51 18.45 -0.61 -2.20
C LYS A 51 17.28 0.35 -2.32
N VAL A 52 16.80 0.60 -3.54
CA VAL A 52 15.64 1.49 -3.77
C VAL A 52 14.38 0.93 -3.11
N PHE A 53 14.16 -0.38 -3.22
CA PHE A 53 13.04 -1.05 -2.59
C PHE A 53 13.03 -0.89 -1.06
N LYS A 54 14.21 -1.04 -0.41
CA LYS A 54 14.37 -0.80 1.03
C LYS A 54 13.97 0.61 1.43
N VAL A 55 14.46 1.60 0.70
CA VAL A 55 14.21 3.02 0.99
C VAL A 55 12.73 3.32 0.87
N PHE A 56 12.10 2.91 -0.23
CA PHE A 56 10.70 3.22 -0.49
C PHE A 56 9.74 2.50 0.48
N TYR A 57 9.94 1.21 0.73
CA TYR A 57 9.02 0.42 1.56
C TYR A 57 9.41 0.33 3.05
N GLY A 58 10.56 0.88 3.44
CA GLY A 58 11.03 0.94 4.83
C GLY A 58 11.40 -0.43 5.42
N GLN A 59 12.05 -1.31 4.65
CA GLN A 59 12.32 -2.68 5.08
C GLN A 59 13.64 -2.83 5.86
N GLY A 60 13.60 -3.58 6.97
CA GLY A 60 14.80 -4.00 7.72
C GLY A 60 15.65 -5.03 6.96
N ILE A 61 16.96 -5.07 7.25
CA ILE A 61 17.95 -5.88 6.50
C ILE A 61 17.65 -7.38 6.52
N ASN A 62 17.21 -7.94 7.66
CA ASN A 62 17.03 -9.39 7.82
C ASN A 62 15.77 -9.92 7.12
N PHE A 63 14.81 -9.05 6.81
CA PHE A 63 13.52 -9.45 6.24
C PHE A 63 13.53 -9.44 4.70
N ILE A 64 14.50 -8.76 4.09
CA ILE A 64 14.40 -8.45 2.66
C ILE A 64 14.65 -9.64 1.74
N GLN A 65 15.43 -10.63 2.19
CA GLN A 65 15.74 -11.79 1.35
C GLN A 65 14.50 -12.65 1.18
N ASN A 66 13.87 -13.07 2.29
CA ASN A 66 12.60 -13.80 2.27
C ASN A 66 11.49 -13.02 1.56
N TYR A 67 11.47 -11.69 1.74
CA TYR A 67 10.55 -10.83 0.99
C TYR A 67 10.74 -10.95 -0.52
N PHE A 68 11.97 -10.86 -1.02
CA PHE A 68 12.25 -10.97 -2.45
C PHE A 68 12.05 -12.38 -2.98
N ASP A 69 12.41 -13.41 -2.21
CA ASP A 69 12.17 -14.80 -2.61
C ASP A 69 10.66 -15.08 -2.75
N THR A 70 9.85 -14.54 -1.84
CA THR A 70 8.38 -14.58 -1.95
C THR A 70 7.88 -13.72 -3.12
N LEU A 71 8.38 -12.50 -3.29
CA LEU A 71 7.97 -11.57 -4.34
C LEU A 71 8.26 -12.14 -5.74
N PHE A 72 9.33 -12.93 -5.91
CA PHE A 72 9.71 -13.54 -7.18
C PHE A 72 9.34 -15.03 -7.30
N ASP A 73 8.57 -15.58 -6.35
CA ASP A 73 7.97 -16.91 -6.51
C ASP A 73 6.99 -16.88 -7.69
N SER A 74 7.34 -17.60 -8.76
CA SER A 74 6.56 -17.61 -10.01
C SER A 74 5.14 -18.17 -9.86
N ARG A 75 4.93 -19.14 -8.95
CA ARG A 75 3.63 -19.75 -8.70
C ARG A 75 2.72 -18.77 -7.97
N LEU A 76 3.23 -18.13 -6.92
CA LEU A 76 2.51 -17.11 -6.15
C LEU A 76 2.16 -15.91 -7.04
N ASN A 77 3.13 -15.43 -7.82
CA ASN A 77 2.92 -14.34 -8.78
C ASN A 77 1.77 -14.62 -9.75
N LYS A 78 1.79 -15.81 -10.36
CA LYS A 78 0.76 -16.21 -11.33
C LYS A 78 -0.63 -16.29 -10.67
N ARG A 79 -0.72 -16.71 -9.41
CA ARG A 79 -1.98 -16.74 -8.66
C ARG A 79 -2.48 -15.33 -8.37
N ILE A 80 -1.64 -14.44 -7.83
CA ILE A 80 -2.04 -13.06 -7.48
C ILE A 80 -2.45 -12.25 -8.71
N ARG A 81 -1.77 -12.42 -9.85
CA ARG A 81 -2.12 -11.74 -11.11
C ARG A 81 -3.48 -12.14 -11.68
N LYS A 82 -3.99 -13.31 -11.33
CA LYS A 82 -5.29 -13.81 -11.79
C LYS A 82 -6.46 -13.39 -10.89
N ILE A 83 -6.17 -12.87 -9.70
CA ILE A 83 -7.22 -12.42 -8.79
C ILE A 83 -7.72 -11.06 -9.24
N ASP A 84 -9.03 -10.97 -9.43
CA ASP A 84 -9.77 -9.74 -9.76
C ASP A 84 -10.64 -9.24 -8.59
N ASN A 85 -10.88 -10.06 -7.56
CA ASN A 85 -11.74 -9.72 -6.44
C ASN A 85 -11.06 -9.95 -5.08
N ILE A 86 -11.51 -9.20 -4.07
CA ILE A 86 -10.93 -9.23 -2.72
C ILE A 86 -11.21 -10.52 -1.95
N ILE A 87 -12.22 -11.31 -2.34
CA ILE A 87 -12.58 -12.54 -1.61
C ILE A 87 -11.53 -13.61 -1.86
N ASP A 88 -11.15 -13.80 -3.12
CA ASP A 88 -10.16 -14.78 -3.54
C ASP A 88 -8.74 -14.43 -3.07
N LEU A 89 -8.49 -13.15 -2.76
CA LEU A 89 -7.22 -12.72 -2.19
C LEU A 89 -6.99 -13.20 -0.76
N LYS A 90 -8.04 -13.54 -0.02
CA LYS A 90 -7.94 -13.84 1.41
C LYS A 90 -6.99 -15.00 1.72
N SER A 91 -7.15 -16.12 1.02
CA SER A 91 -6.33 -17.32 1.23
C SER A 91 -4.86 -17.05 0.90
N ILE A 92 -4.59 -16.30 -0.17
CA ILE A 92 -3.23 -15.90 -0.54
C ILE A 92 -2.63 -14.94 0.49
N PHE A 93 -3.42 -14.00 1.00
CA PHE A 93 -2.97 -13.07 2.03
C PHE A 93 -2.52 -13.82 3.29
N GLU A 94 -3.29 -14.83 3.71
CA GLU A 94 -2.96 -15.68 4.86
C GLU A 94 -1.71 -16.54 4.60
N GLU A 95 -1.57 -17.13 3.41
CA GLU A 95 -0.38 -17.88 2.98
C GLU A 95 0.91 -17.04 3.03
N ILE A 96 0.86 -15.80 2.54
CA ILE A 96 2.00 -14.87 2.61
C ILE A 96 2.30 -14.46 4.06
N LEU A 97 1.28 -14.33 4.91
CA LEU A 97 1.53 -14.07 6.33
C LEU A 97 2.23 -15.24 7.00
N ASP A 98 1.89 -16.48 6.65
CA ASP A 98 2.57 -17.68 7.15
C ASP A 98 4.06 -17.70 6.78
N SER A 99 4.40 -17.33 5.55
CA SER A 99 5.80 -17.29 5.10
C SER A 99 6.65 -16.27 5.86
N PHE A 100 6.03 -15.25 6.46
CA PHE A 100 6.73 -14.20 7.23
C PHE A 100 6.59 -14.32 8.75
N TYR A 101 5.66 -15.16 9.23
CA TYR A 101 5.37 -15.30 10.66
C TYR A 101 6.55 -15.96 11.39
N GLY A 102 7.12 -17.01 10.80
CA GLY A 102 8.27 -17.74 11.37
C GLY A 102 9.51 -16.88 11.59
N ASP A 103 9.74 -15.89 10.73
CA ASP A 103 10.96 -15.05 10.77
C ASP A 103 10.90 -13.91 11.80
N SER A 104 9.69 -13.52 12.23
CA SER A 104 9.50 -12.27 12.97
C SER A 104 8.67 -12.39 14.24
N GLY A 105 8.00 -13.53 14.45
CA GLY A 105 7.07 -13.74 15.55
C GLY A 105 5.87 -12.77 15.55
N LYS A 106 5.67 -12.01 14.46
CA LYS A 106 4.63 -10.98 14.32
C LYS A 106 4.00 -11.05 12.94
N ASN A 107 2.70 -10.74 12.86
CA ASN A 107 2.02 -10.67 11.56
C ASN A 107 2.51 -9.46 10.75
N GLN A 108 3.10 -9.72 9.58
CA GLN A 108 3.73 -8.72 8.71
C GLN A 108 2.74 -8.09 7.72
N TYR A 109 1.59 -7.61 8.21
CA TYR A 109 0.47 -7.14 7.38
C TYR A 109 0.86 -6.08 6.34
N SER A 110 1.68 -5.10 6.73
CA SER A 110 2.11 -4.05 5.80
C SER A 110 2.95 -4.63 4.67
N TYR A 111 3.87 -5.53 5.00
CA TYR A 111 4.71 -6.20 4.00
C TYR A 111 3.89 -7.07 3.05
N THR A 112 2.97 -7.87 3.57
CA THR A 112 2.05 -8.68 2.77
C THR A 112 1.29 -7.81 1.76
N SER A 113 0.71 -6.69 2.20
CA SER A 113 -0.03 -5.79 1.30
C SER A 113 0.86 -5.13 0.24
N LYS A 114 2.10 -4.76 0.57
CA LYS A 114 3.08 -4.20 -0.38
C LYS A 114 3.52 -5.22 -1.41
N LEU A 115 3.69 -6.48 -1.00
CA LEU A 115 4.02 -7.60 -1.90
C LEU A 115 2.88 -7.82 -2.90
N ILE A 116 1.65 -7.96 -2.40
CA ILE A 116 0.47 -8.13 -3.23
C ILE A 116 0.32 -6.97 -4.21
N HIS A 117 0.44 -5.72 -3.74
CA HIS A 117 0.35 -4.53 -4.58
C HIS A 117 1.45 -4.46 -5.64
N THR A 118 2.67 -4.89 -5.31
CA THR A 118 3.79 -4.94 -6.27
C THR A 118 3.49 -5.93 -7.40
N ILE A 119 2.85 -7.06 -7.09
CA ILE A 119 2.47 -8.08 -8.07
C ILE A 119 1.23 -7.69 -8.87
N ASN A 120 0.22 -7.13 -8.21
CA ASN A 120 -1.05 -6.71 -8.78
C ASN A 120 -1.47 -5.36 -8.18
N THR A 121 -1.29 -4.31 -8.97
CA THR A 121 -1.51 -2.92 -8.56
C THR A 121 -2.99 -2.54 -8.41
N ASN A 122 -3.92 -3.48 -8.62
CA ASN A 122 -5.35 -3.28 -8.37
C ASN A 122 -5.72 -3.43 -6.89
N PHE A 123 -4.80 -3.91 -6.05
CA PHE A 123 -5.00 -4.01 -4.60
C PHE A 123 -4.32 -2.87 -3.85
N PRO A 124 -4.90 -2.32 -2.77
CA PRO A 124 -4.32 -1.21 -2.04
C PRO A 124 -3.15 -1.64 -1.15
N ILE A 125 -2.36 -0.67 -0.70
CA ILE A 125 -1.33 -0.88 0.32
C ILE A 125 -1.91 -0.58 1.72
N TYR A 126 -1.54 -1.40 2.69
CA TYR A 126 -1.70 -1.08 4.10
C TYR A 126 -0.34 -0.70 4.70
N ASP A 127 -0.26 0.48 5.30
CA ASP A 127 0.90 0.91 6.08
C ASP A 127 0.48 1.82 7.24
N SER A 128 1.46 2.39 7.95
CA SER A 128 1.19 3.25 9.10
C SER A 128 0.51 4.58 8.73
N ASN A 129 0.63 5.07 7.50
CA ASN A 129 -0.03 6.30 7.04
C ASN A 129 -1.49 6.00 6.68
N VAL A 130 -1.74 4.94 5.90
CA VAL A 130 -3.10 4.48 5.57
C VAL A 130 -3.86 4.12 6.85
N LYS A 131 -3.21 3.43 7.79
CA LYS A 131 -3.76 3.14 9.12
C LYS A 131 -4.27 4.40 9.82
N GLU A 132 -3.50 5.47 9.77
CA GLU A 132 -3.87 6.74 10.39
C GLU A 132 -5.04 7.43 9.69
N VAL A 133 -5.16 7.35 8.36
CA VAL A 133 -6.32 7.89 7.63
C VAL A 133 -7.62 7.22 8.07
N PHE A 134 -7.62 5.90 8.20
CA PHE A 134 -8.80 5.17 8.66
C PHE A 134 -9.00 5.24 10.18
N GLY A 135 -7.99 5.68 10.94
CA GLY A 135 -8.02 5.67 12.40
C GLY A 135 -8.21 4.25 12.94
N PHE A 136 -7.51 3.28 12.34
CA PHE A 136 -7.47 1.92 12.83
C PHE A 136 -6.65 1.87 14.14
N LYS A 137 -7.10 1.05 15.10
CA LYS A 137 -6.36 0.86 16.35
C LYS A 137 -4.99 0.23 16.07
N SER A 138 -3.99 0.50 16.91
CA SER A 138 -2.70 -0.18 16.83
C SER A 138 -2.91 -1.67 17.07
N TYR A 139 -2.66 -2.47 16.04
CA TYR A 139 -2.80 -3.92 16.12
C TYR A 139 -1.49 -4.61 16.50
N TYR A 140 -0.55 -3.87 17.09
CA TYR A 140 0.76 -4.39 17.51
C TYR A 140 0.67 -5.29 18.75
N ASP A 141 -0.36 -5.13 19.58
CA ASP A 141 -0.53 -5.90 20.83
C ASP A 141 -1.67 -6.92 20.79
N CYS A 142 -2.62 -6.79 19.88
CA CYS A 142 -3.65 -7.80 19.72
C CYS A 142 -3.21 -8.79 18.65
N GLN A 143 -3.12 -10.06 19.02
CA GLN A 143 -3.34 -11.17 18.10
C GLN A 143 -4.75 -11.05 17.48
N LEU A 144 -5.03 -10.00 16.70
CA LEU A 144 -6.14 -10.07 15.77
C LEU A 144 -5.87 -11.30 14.94
N ARG A 145 -6.83 -12.22 14.96
CA ARG A 145 -6.73 -13.42 14.14
C ARG A 145 -6.57 -12.92 12.71
N ARG A 146 -5.64 -13.48 11.94
CA ARG A 146 -5.29 -12.98 10.58
C ARG A 146 -6.55 -12.72 9.73
N LYS A 147 -7.55 -13.58 9.90
CA LYS A 147 -8.92 -13.44 9.41
C LYS A 147 -9.57 -12.08 9.72
N GLU A 148 -9.56 -11.64 10.97
CA GLU A 148 -10.16 -10.38 11.42
C GLU A 148 -9.44 -9.16 10.84
N PHE A 149 -8.10 -9.22 10.74
CA PHE A 149 -7.36 -8.16 10.05
C PHE A 149 -7.80 -8.07 8.59
N PHE A 150 -7.84 -9.20 7.87
CA PHE A 150 -8.24 -9.20 6.47
C PHE A 150 -9.68 -8.67 6.30
N ASP A 151 -10.63 -9.22 7.07
CA ASP A 151 -12.06 -8.93 6.92
C ASP A 151 -12.42 -7.50 7.35
N ASN A 152 -11.80 -6.96 8.40
CA ASN A 152 -12.17 -5.66 8.97
C ASN A 152 -11.26 -4.50 8.54
N VAL A 153 -9.99 -4.78 8.22
CA VAL A 153 -9.01 -3.74 7.90
C VAL A 153 -8.75 -3.73 6.40
N TYR A 154 -8.18 -4.80 5.85
CA TYR A 154 -7.71 -4.78 4.47
C TYR A 154 -8.87 -4.69 3.46
N LYS A 155 -9.93 -5.48 3.68
CA LYS A 155 -11.17 -5.42 2.89
C LYS A 155 -11.85 -4.06 2.97
N LYS A 156 -11.75 -3.36 4.10
CA LYS A 156 -12.30 -2.00 4.25
C LYS A 156 -11.53 -1.00 3.39
N ILE A 157 -10.20 -1.04 3.38
CA ILE A 157 -9.37 -0.19 2.53
C ILE A 157 -9.72 -0.43 1.05
N TYR A 158 -9.76 -1.70 0.62
CA TYR A 158 -10.12 -2.07 -0.74
C TYR A 158 -11.49 -1.50 -1.13
N LYS A 159 -12.54 -1.77 -0.33
CA LYS A 159 -13.89 -1.26 -0.59
C LYS A 159 -13.95 0.25 -0.64
N THR A 160 -13.23 0.94 0.23
CA THR A 160 -13.19 2.41 0.22
C THR A 160 -12.54 2.92 -1.06
N TYR A 161 -11.43 2.33 -1.52
CA TYR A 161 -10.79 2.75 -2.77
C TYR A 161 -11.69 2.45 -3.97
N SER A 162 -12.32 1.28 -4.04
CA SER A 162 -13.29 0.93 -5.09
C SER A 162 -14.43 1.95 -5.13
N GLN A 163 -15.03 2.28 -3.99
CA GLN A 163 -16.10 3.27 -3.90
C GLN A 163 -15.64 4.67 -4.34
N ILE A 164 -14.41 5.07 -4.00
CA ILE A 164 -13.84 6.34 -4.45
C ILE A 164 -13.74 6.39 -5.98
N ILE A 165 -13.27 5.31 -6.60
CA ILE A 165 -13.12 5.20 -8.06
C ILE A 165 -14.49 5.18 -8.73
N GLU A 166 -15.36 4.24 -8.34
CA GLU A 166 -16.68 4.03 -8.95
C GLU A 166 -17.55 5.28 -8.88
N LYS A 167 -17.50 6.02 -7.78
CA LYS A 167 -18.32 7.22 -7.55
C LYS A 167 -17.57 8.53 -7.78
N ASN A 168 -16.32 8.48 -8.25
CA ASN A 168 -15.49 9.66 -8.50
C ASN A 168 -15.40 10.65 -7.31
N LEU A 169 -15.38 10.13 -6.07
CA LEU A 169 -15.62 10.93 -4.85
C LEU A 169 -14.58 12.02 -4.58
N ILE A 170 -13.35 11.86 -5.08
CA ILE A 170 -12.25 12.81 -4.91
C ILE A 170 -11.65 13.24 -6.26
N LYS A 171 -12.45 13.21 -7.33
CA LYS A 171 -11.99 13.50 -8.70
C LYS A 171 -11.19 14.81 -8.79
N GLU A 172 -11.70 15.89 -8.22
CA GLU A 172 -11.03 17.21 -8.19
C GLU A 172 -9.63 17.14 -7.57
N ILE A 173 -9.46 16.34 -6.51
CA ILE A 173 -8.19 16.18 -5.79
C ILE A 173 -7.21 15.33 -6.62
N VAL A 174 -7.70 14.29 -7.29
CA VAL A 174 -6.89 13.46 -8.20
C VAL A 174 -6.43 14.27 -9.41
N GLU A 175 -7.28 15.14 -9.94
CA GLU A 175 -6.94 16.05 -11.03
C GLU A 175 -5.89 17.08 -10.60
N LYS A 176 -6.07 17.69 -9.41
CA LYS A 176 -5.06 18.60 -8.83
C LYS A 176 -3.72 17.89 -8.64
N PHE A 177 -3.73 16.71 -8.03
CA PHE A 177 -2.53 15.87 -7.86
C PHE A 177 -1.85 15.56 -9.20
N SER A 178 -2.64 15.28 -10.24
CA SER A 178 -2.10 14.98 -11.58
C SER A 178 -1.57 16.19 -12.34
N LYS A 179 -1.97 17.41 -11.95
CA LYS A 179 -1.40 18.67 -12.48
C LYS A 179 -0.08 19.02 -11.80
N GLU A 180 0.02 18.73 -10.50
CA GLU A 180 1.18 19.11 -9.69
C GLU A 180 2.30 18.06 -9.66
N ARG A 181 2.02 16.82 -10.07
CA ARG A 181 2.97 15.69 -10.06
C ARG A 181 2.83 14.86 -11.34
N ASP A 182 3.94 14.30 -11.83
CA ASP A 182 3.90 13.32 -12.91
C ASP A 182 3.45 11.96 -12.36
N VAL A 183 2.17 11.68 -12.52
CA VAL A 183 1.48 10.44 -12.13
C VAL A 183 0.95 9.67 -13.33
N SER A 184 1.46 9.98 -14.53
CA SER A 184 0.98 9.41 -15.81
C SER A 184 1.09 7.88 -15.86
N LYS A 185 2.09 7.31 -15.18
CA LYS A 185 2.37 5.86 -15.10
C LYS A 185 1.58 5.13 -14.00
N LEU A 186 0.82 5.85 -13.18
CA LEU A 186 0.10 5.29 -12.06
C LEU A 186 -1.34 4.91 -12.45
N ASN A 187 -1.80 3.73 -12.04
CA ASN A 187 -3.22 3.39 -12.12
C ASN A 187 -4.04 4.14 -11.05
N SER A 188 -5.37 4.10 -11.17
CA SER A 188 -6.28 4.82 -10.27
C SER A 188 -6.11 4.42 -8.80
N ILE A 189 -5.95 3.12 -8.53
CA ILE A 189 -5.72 2.61 -7.17
C ILE A 189 -4.46 3.22 -6.57
N LYS A 190 -3.35 3.27 -7.31
CA LYS A 190 -2.09 3.81 -6.80
C LYS A 190 -2.12 5.32 -6.63
N LYS A 191 -2.83 6.06 -7.49
CA LYS A 191 -3.04 7.51 -7.29
C LYS A 191 -3.76 7.78 -5.98
N ILE A 192 -4.83 7.03 -5.70
CA ILE A 192 -5.57 7.12 -4.43
C ILE A 192 -4.67 6.69 -3.26
N ASP A 193 -3.90 5.62 -3.41
CA ASP A 193 -2.96 5.15 -2.38
C ASP A 193 -1.95 6.22 -1.98
N PHE A 194 -1.38 6.96 -2.95
CA PHE A 194 -0.50 8.10 -2.66
C PHE A 194 -1.23 9.22 -1.92
N LEU A 195 -2.46 9.57 -2.30
CA LEU A 195 -3.24 10.59 -1.61
C LEU A 195 -3.57 10.18 -0.16
N PHE A 196 -3.91 8.92 0.08
CA PHE A 196 -4.10 8.38 1.42
C PHE A 196 -2.79 8.38 2.22
N TRP A 197 -1.67 8.06 1.59
CA TRP A 197 -0.37 8.12 2.23
C TRP A 197 0.02 9.56 2.63
N GLY A 198 -0.15 10.53 1.74
CA GLY A 198 0.05 11.96 2.01
C GLY A 198 -0.88 12.47 3.13
N MET A 199 -2.14 12.06 3.11
CA MET A 199 -3.11 12.38 4.17
C MET A 199 -2.70 11.78 5.51
N GLY A 200 -2.17 10.56 5.52
CA GLY A 200 -1.64 9.93 6.72
C GLY A 200 -0.47 10.71 7.33
N LYS A 201 0.46 11.19 6.50
CA LYS A 201 1.55 12.09 6.93
C LYS A 201 1.01 13.39 7.53
N PHE A 202 0.08 14.05 6.82
CA PHE A 202 -0.58 15.25 7.29
C PHE A 202 -1.24 15.06 8.67
N ILE A 203 -1.99 13.95 8.86
CA ILE A 203 -2.63 13.65 10.15
C ILE A 203 -1.60 13.47 11.27
N LYS A 204 -0.49 12.78 11.01
CA LYS A 204 0.57 12.55 12.02
C LYS A 204 1.23 13.85 12.43
N LYS A 205 1.64 14.67 11.46
CA LYS A 205 2.22 16.01 11.70
C LYS A 205 1.30 16.88 12.56
N ASN A 206 -0.01 16.87 12.29
CA ASN A 206 -0.98 17.66 13.05
C ASN A 206 -1.35 17.07 14.42
N LYS A 207 -1.08 15.80 14.69
CA LYS A 207 -1.19 15.22 16.04
C LYS A 207 0.00 15.58 16.93
N GLU A 208 1.16 15.77 16.33
CA GLU A 208 2.40 16.11 17.05
C GLU A 208 2.47 17.60 17.44
N MET A 209 1.62 18.44 16.84
CA MET A 209 1.50 19.88 17.14
C MET A 209 0.44 20.20 18.21
N VAL A 210 -0.26 19.20 18.75
CA VAL A 210 -1.30 19.31 19.80
C VAL A 210 -0.86 18.54 21.03
#